data_AF-A0A1Y1M892-F1
#
_entry.id   AF-A0A1Y1M892-F1
#
_cell.length_a   1.000
_cell.length_b   1.000
_cell.length_c   1.000
_cell.angle_alpha   90.00
_cell.angle_beta   90.00
_cell.angle_gamma   90.00
#
_symmetry.space_group_name_H-M   'P 1'
#
loop_
_entity.id
_entity.type
_entity.pdbx_description
1 polymer ?
#
loop_
_entity_poly.entity_id
_entity_poly.type
_entity_poly.pdbx_seq_one_letter_code
_entity_poly.pdbx_strand_id
1 'polypeptide(L)'
;LKLLEKLIDRHIRDEVLGSEPISKHQCAYQPGKSCELAIHRVVDAAERAIASNEVALGAFLDIEGAFDNTTLESINMAIESKGVHTTISRWIHTMLKHRNITASLNNDSVVVRA
;
A
#
# COMPACT_ATOMS: atom_id res chain seq x y z
N LEU A 1 -3.74 -5.33 19.45
CA LEU A 1 -3.95 -4.59 18.19
C LEU A 1 -3.12 -5.11 17.02
N LYS A 2 -1.78 -5.12 17.11
CA LYS A 2 -0.88 -5.57 16.01
C LYS A 2 -1.11 -6.99 15.50
N LEU A 3 -1.56 -7.91 16.36
CA LEU A 3 -1.93 -9.27 15.93
C LEU A 3 -3.15 -9.25 15.00
N LEU A 4 -4.19 -8.48 15.33
CA LEU A 4 -5.40 -8.37 14.53
C LEU A 4 -5.12 -7.72 13.18
N GLU A 5 -4.26 -6.68 13.14
CA GLU A 5 -3.77 -6.10 11.88
C GLU A 5 -3.15 -7.18 10.97
N LYS A 6 -2.28 -8.04 11.51
CA LYS A 6 -1.66 -9.14 10.75
C LYS A 6 -2.66 -10.19 10.28
N LEU A 7 -3.65 -10.54 11.11
CA LEU A 7 -4.70 -11.50 10.75
C LEU A 7 -5.58 -10.97 9.61
N ILE A 8 -5.96 -9.69 9.69
CA ILE A 8 -6.75 -9.03 8.65
C ILE A 8 -5.94 -8.88 7.36
N ASP A 9 -4.68 -8.45 7.42
CA ASP A 9 -3.80 -8.37 6.24
C ASP A 9 -3.67 -9.74 5.55
N ARG A 10 -3.46 -10.81 6.31
CA ARG A 10 -3.44 -12.16 5.77
C ARG A 10 -4.77 -12.54 5.11
N HIS A 11 -5.90 -12.31 5.76
CA HIS A 11 -7.21 -12.62 5.18
C HIS A 11 -7.46 -11.84 3.88
N ILE A 12 -7.10 -10.56 3.82
CA ILE A 12 -7.21 -9.76 2.60
C ILE A 12 -6.32 -10.32 1.49
N ARG A 13 -5.09 -10.74 1.81
CA ARG A 13 -4.17 -11.32 0.82
C ARG A 13 -4.64 -12.65 0.27
N ASP A 14 -5.08 -13.54 1.16
CA ASP A 14 -5.41 -14.93 0.82
C ASP A 14 -6.78 -14.99 0.09
N GLU A 15 -7.79 -14.26 0.58
CA GLU A 15 -9.15 -14.34 0.04
C GLU A 15 -9.44 -13.24 -1.00
N VAL A 16 -9.26 -11.97 -0.62
CA VAL A 16 -9.72 -10.83 -1.44
C VAL A 16 -8.81 -10.62 -2.64
N LEU A 17 -7.50 -10.54 -2.42
CA LEU A 17 -6.51 -10.40 -3.49
C LEU A 17 -6.28 -11.70 -4.26
N GLY A 18 -6.76 -12.84 -3.74
CA GLY A 18 -6.86 -14.08 -4.49
C GLY A 18 -7.86 -13.97 -5.65
N SER A 19 -9.02 -13.35 -5.40
CA SER A 19 -10.04 -13.09 -6.45
C SER A 19 -9.73 -11.85 -7.31
N GLU A 20 -9.23 -10.77 -6.71
CA GLU A 20 -8.91 -9.53 -7.41
C GLU A 20 -7.46 -9.10 -7.15
N PRO A 21 -6.49 -9.72 -7.86
CA PRO A 21 -5.08 -9.48 -7.60
C PRO A 21 -4.67 -8.05 -7.88
N ILE A 22 -3.61 -7.62 -7.20
CA ILE A 22 -2.93 -6.39 -7.55
C ILE A 22 -2.12 -6.56 -8.84
N SER A 23 -1.65 -5.45 -9.41
CA SER A 23 -0.83 -5.49 -10.63
C SER A 23 0.34 -6.47 -10.52
N LYS A 24 0.53 -7.30 -11.55
CA LYS A 24 1.67 -8.22 -11.67
C LYS A 24 3.02 -7.49 -11.60
N HIS A 25 3.04 -6.22 -11.98
CA HIS A 25 4.22 -5.36 -11.96
C HIS A 25 4.54 -4.75 -10.59
N GLN A 26 3.60 -4.77 -9.63
CA GLN A 26 3.87 -4.33 -8.25
C GLN A 26 4.87 -5.30 -7.59
N CYS A 27 6.02 -4.79 -7.17
CA CYS A 27 7.04 -5.55 -6.43
C CYS A 27 7.03 -5.24 -4.93
N ALA A 28 6.77 -3.98 -4.55
CA ALA A 28 6.78 -3.58 -3.14
C ALA A 28 5.61 -4.22 -2.35
N TYR A 29 5.88 -4.60 -1.10
CA TYR A 29 4.92 -5.19 -0.16
C TYR A 29 4.23 -6.47 -0.67
N GLN A 30 4.89 -7.23 -1.54
CA GLN A 30 4.41 -8.49 -2.08
C GLN A 30 5.29 -9.65 -1.63
N PRO A 31 4.70 -10.75 -1.11
CA PRO A 31 5.47 -11.94 -0.77
C PRO A 31 6.13 -12.51 -2.04
N GLY A 32 7.39 -12.94 -1.90
CA GLY A 32 8.14 -13.53 -3.02
C GLY A 32 8.63 -12.54 -4.08
N LYS A 33 8.49 -11.23 -3.88
CA LYS A 33 9.05 -10.20 -4.77
C LYS A 33 10.05 -9.32 -4.02
N SER A 34 11.04 -8.81 -4.75
CA SER A 34 12.12 -7.97 -4.22
C SER A 34 12.32 -6.72 -5.08
N CYS A 35 13.13 -5.79 -4.57
CA CYS A 35 13.59 -4.64 -5.36
C CYS A 35 14.43 -5.08 -6.57
N GLU A 36 15.23 -6.12 -6.41
CA GLU A 36 16.04 -6.72 -7.49
C GLU A 36 15.17 -7.18 -8.67
N LEU A 37 14.02 -7.82 -8.40
CA LEU A 37 13.07 -8.16 -9.47
C LEU A 37 12.52 -6.92 -10.19
N ALA A 38 12.29 -5.82 -9.48
CA ALA A 38 11.82 -4.57 -10.10
C ALA A 38 12.89 -3.98 -11.03
N ILE A 39 14.15 -3.94 -10.58
CA ILE A 39 15.29 -3.45 -11.37
C ILE A 39 15.49 -4.32 -12.59
N HIS A 40 15.48 -5.65 -12.44
CA HIS A 40 15.63 -6.57 -13.56
C HIS A 40 14.59 -6.35 -14.66
N ARG A 41 13.33 -6.04 -14.30
CA ARG A 41 12.28 -5.74 -15.30
C ARG A 41 12.56 -4.48 -16.12
N VAL A 42 13.13 -3.46 -15.50
CA VAL A 42 13.51 -2.21 -16.18
C VAL A 42 14.71 -2.46 -17.09
N VAL A 43 15.72 -3.20 -16.59
CA VAL A 43 16.92 -3.57 -17.35
C VAL A 43 16.55 -4.42 -18.57
N ASP A 44 15.73 -5.46 -18.39
CA ASP A 44 15.23 -6.34 -19.46
C ASP A 44 14.46 -5.56 -20.54
N ALA A 45 13.67 -4.55 -20.16
CA ALA A 45 13.01 -3.68 -21.12
C ALA A 45 14.01 -2.83 -21.93
N ALA A 46 15.06 -2.29 -21.30
CA ALA A 46 16.10 -1.54 -21.96
C ALA A 46 16.95 -2.44 -22.90
N GLU A 47 17.33 -3.63 -22.43
CA GLU A 47 18.08 -4.62 -23.21
C GLU A 47 17.33 -5.06 -24.46
N ARG A 48 16.01 -5.31 -24.37
CA ARG A 48 15.18 -5.66 -25.52
C ARG A 48 15.11 -4.55 -26.57
N ALA A 49 15.02 -3.29 -26.15
CA ALA A 49 15.02 -2.16 -27.08
C ALA A 49 16.36 -2.05 -27.82
N ILE A 50 17.48 -2.19 -27.09
CA ILE A 50 18.82 -2.20 -27.67
C ILE A 50 18.96 -3.34 -28.69
N ALA A 51 18.55 -4.56 -28.32
CA ALA A 51 18.62 -5.73 -29.20
C ALA A 51 17.78 -5.57 -30.48
N SER A 52 16.71 -4.77 -30.42
CA SER A 52 15.81 -4.53 -31.55
C SER A 52 16.15 -3.26 -32.35
N ASN A 53 17.26 -2.57 -32.01
CA ASN A 53 17.60 -1.24 -32.53
C ASN A 53 16.47 -0.19 -32.37
N GLU A 54 15.71 -0.29 -31.28
CA GLU A 54 14.65 0.64 -30.90
C GLU A 54 15.10 1.59 -29.78
N VAL A 55 14.31 2.64 -29.53
CA VAL A 55 14.56 3.61 -28.46
C VAL A 55 13.79 3.21 -27.20
N ALA A 56 14.49 3.03 -26.08
CA ALA A 56 13.86 2.90 -24.77
C ALA A 56 13.65 4.29 -24.13
N LEU A 57 12.40 4.61 -23.76
CA LEU A 57 12.06 5.80 -22.99
C LEU A 57 11.62 5.40 -21.58
N GLY A 58 12.31 5.93 -20.57
CA GLY A 58 11.96 5.76 -19.16
C GLY A 58 11.29 7.00 -18.59
N ALA A 59 10.13 6.83 -17.95
CA ALA A 59 9.50 7.85 -17.12
C ALA A 59 9.55 7.42 -15.66
N PHE A 60 10.12 8.27 -14.80
CA PHE A 60 10.25 8.02 -13.37
C PHE A 60 9.34 8.97 -12.61
N LEU A 61 8.56 8.44 -11.66
CA LEU A 61 7.63 9.18 -10.83
C LEU A 61 7.91 8.85 -9.37
N ASP A 62 8.06 9.88 -8.56
CA ASP A 62 8.12 9.78 -7.11
C ASP A 62 6.98 10.61 -6.49
N ILE A 63 6.35 10.08 -5.44
CA ILE A 63 5.18 10.70 -4.80
C ILE A 63 5.58 11.17 -3.40
N GLU A 64 5.67 12.48 -3.23
CA GLU A 64 5.97 13.08 -1.94
C GLU A 64 4.87 12.77 -0.90
N GLY A 65 5.28 12.26 0.26
CA GLY A 65 4.37 12.01 1.38
C GLY A 65 3.23 11.06 1.05
N ALA A 66 3.46 10.01 0.25
CA ALA A 66 2.40 9.12 -0.23
C ALA A 66 1.47 8.58 0.87
N PHE A 67 1.98 8.28 2.06
CA PHE A 67 1.14 7.81 3.18
C PHE A 67 0.38 8.94 3.89
N ASP A 68 1.00 10.10 4.06
CA ASP A 68 0.45 11.23 4.80
C ASP A 68 -0.59 12.01 3.98
N ASN A 69 -0.38 12.07 2.66
CA ASN A 69 -1.26 12.78 1.73
C ASN A 69 -2.40 11.92 1.18
N THR A 70 -2.47 10.63 1.53
CA THR A 70 -3.57 9.76 1.12
C THR A 70 -4.82 10.03 1.98
N THR A 71 -5.92 10.42 1.32
CA THR A 71 -7.18 10.69 2.01
C THR A 71 -7.85 9.42 2.53
N LEU A 72 -8.57 9.53 3.65
CA LEU A 72 -9.35 8.40 4.20
C LEU A 72 -10.42 7.90 3.22
N GLU A 73 -10.98 8.82 2.42
CA GLU A 73 -11.99 8.50 1.41
C GLU A 73 -11.42 7.67 0.25
N SER A 74 -10.21 8.00 -0.24
CA SER A 74 -9.56 7.19 -1.28
C SER A 74 -9.23 5.78 -0.79
N ILE A 75 -8.83 5.63 0.47
CA ILE A 75 -8.60 4.32 1.09
C ILE A 75 -9.90 3.52 1.17
N ASN A 76 -11.01 4.13 1.63
CA ASN A 76 -12.30 3.45 1.71
C ASN A 76 -12.77 2.98 0.33
N MET A 77 -12.70 3.84 -0.69
CA MET A 77 -13.05 3.48 -2.07
C MET A 77 -12.17 2.34 -2.61
N ALA A 78 -10.88 2.33 -2.29
CA ALA A 78 -9.97 1.26 -2.72
C ALA A 78 -10.31 -0.08 -2.04
N ILE A 79 -10.66 -0.07 -0.76
CA ILE A 79 -11.05 -1.26 0.01
C ILE A 79 -12.38 -1.82 -0.52
N GLU A 80 -13.36 -0.96 -0.78
CA GLU A 80 -14.67 -1.34 -1.31
C GLU A 80 -14.57 -1.86 -2.75
N SER A 81 -13.81 -1.20 -3.62
CA SER A 81 -13.62 -1.65 -5.01
C SER A 81 -12.96 -3.01 -5.09
N LYS A 82 -12.11 -3.37 -4.13
CA LYS A 82 -11.50 -4.69 -4.01
C LYS A 82 -12.41 -5.77 -3.43
N GLY A 83 -13.62 -5.43 -2.98
CA GLY A 83 -14.57 -6.40 -2.43
C GLY A 83 -14.26 -6.85 -1.00
N VAL A 84 -13.52 -6.05 -0.21
CA VAL A 84 -13.27 -6.36 1.20
C VAL A 84 -14.60 -6.30 1.99
N HIS A 85 -14.83 -7.30 2.84
CA HIS A 85 -16.05 -7.40 3.63
C HIS A 85 -16.29 -6.16 4.53
N THR A 86 -17.52 -5.67 4.57
CA THR A 86 -17.93 -4.40 5.21
C THR A 86 -17.49 -4.26 6.67
N THR A 87 -17.47 -5.36 7.45
CA THR A 87 -16.97 -5.36 8.83
C THR A 87 -15.49 -5.01 8.92
N ILE A 88 -14.67 -5.56 8.01
CA ILE A 88 -13.23 -5.27 7.95
C ILE A 88 -13.01 -3.84 7.48
N SER A 89 -13.74 -3.41 6.44
CA SER A 89 -13.66 -2.04 5.91
C SER A 89 -13.99 -1.00 6.99
N ARG A 90 -15.07 -1.21 7.75
CA ARG A 90 -15.46 -0.35 8.87
C ARG A 90 -14.43 -0.36 10.01
N TRP A 91 -13.83 -1.52 10.30
CA TRP A 91 -12.76 -1.61 11.29
C TRP A 91 -11.52 -0.81 10.85
N ILE A 92 -11.05 -0.97 9.62
CA ILE A 92 -9.94 -0.20 9.04
C ILE A 92 -10.25 1.29 9.09
N HIS A 93 -11.43 1.70 8.60
CA HIS A 93 -11.87 3.09 8.64
C HIS A 93 -11.84 3.68 10.05
N THR A 94 -12.31 2.92 11.05
CA THR A 94 -12.33 3.36 12.44
C THR A 94 -10.91 3.54 13.00
N MET A 95 -10.01 2.60 12.68
CA MET A 95 -8.60 2.65 13.04
C MET A 95 -7.84 3.82 12.41
N LEU A 96 -8.18 4.18 11.17
CA LEU A 96 -7.58 5.32 10.48
C LEU A 96 -8.16 6.66 10.97
N LYS A 97 -9.47 6.72 11.22
CA LYS A 97 -10.15 7.96 11.61
C LYS A 97 -9.75 8.46 13.01
N HIS A 98 -9.53 7.55 13.96
CA HIS A 98 -9.32 7.87 15.39
C HIS A 98 -7.86 7.73 15.85
N ARG A 99 -6.89 8.03 14.97
CA ARG A 99 -5.49 8.08 15.40
C ARG A 99 -5.25 9.35 16.20
N ASN A 100 -5.16 9.19 17.52
CA ASN A 100 -4.80 10.27 18.44
C ASN A 100 -3.44 9.96 19.06
N ILE A 101 -2.52 10.92 19.00
CA ILE A 101 -1.26 10.93 19.71
C ILE A 101 -1.49 11.70 21.01
N THR A 102 -1.40 11.00 22.13
CA THR A 102 -1.45 11.63 23.45
C THR A 102 -0.04 11.73 24.00
N ALA A 103 0.41 12.95 24.26
CA ALA A 103 1.62 13.23 25.03
C ALA A 103 1.20 13.74 26.42
N SER A 104 1.90 13.28 27.46
CA SER A 104 1.67 13.73 28.83
C SER A 104 2.99 14.07 29.50
N LEU A 105 3.05 15.23 30.14
CA LEU A 105 4.15 15.66 30.99
C LEU A 105 3.57 16.23 32.29
N ASN A 106 3.89 15.60 33.42
CA ASN A 106 3.29 15.91 34.73
C ASN A 106 1.76 15.83 34.69
N ASN A 107 1.07 16.95 35.00
CA ASN A 107 -0.39 17.07 34.97
C ASN A 107 -0.93 17.55 33.62
N ASP A 108 -0.07 17.87 32.66
CA ASP A 108 -0.49 18.37 31.35
C ASP A 108 -0.54 17.22 30.35
N SER A 109 -1.64 17.15 29.60
CA SER A 109 -1.78 16.23 28.48
C SER A 109 -2.20 16.99 27.23
N VAL A 110 -1.49 16.71 26.14
CA VAL A 110 -1.80 17.21 24.80
C VAL A 110 -2.23 16.03 23.95
N VAL A 111 -3.39 16.14 23.33
CA VAL A 111 -3.86 15.18 22.32
C VAL A 111 -3.77 15.84 20.97
N VAL A 112 -2.89 15.33 20.12
CA VAL A 112 -2.76 15.73 18.72
C VAL A 112 -3.33 14.61 17.85
N ARG A 113 -4.03 14.94 16.78
CA ARG A 113 -4.45 13.93 15.81
C ARG A 113 -3.22 13.50 15.00
N ALA A 114 -2.99 12.20 14.90
CA ALA A 114 -1.89 11.65 14.11
C ALA A 114 -2.15 11.84 12.61
#